data_AF-A0A1H8J0L6-F1
#
_entry.id   AF-A0A1H8J0L6-F1
#
_cell.length_a   1.000
_cell.length_b   1.000
_cell.length_c   1.000
_cell.angle_alpha   90.00
_cell.angle_beta   90.00
_cell.angle_gamma   90.00
#
_symmetry.space_group_name_H-M   'P 1'
#
loop_
_entity.id
_entity.type
_entity.pdbx_description
1 polymer ?
#
loop_
_entity_poly.entity_id
_entity_poly.type
_entity_poly.pdbx_seq_one_letter_code
_entity_poly.pdbx_strand_id
1 'polypeptide(L)'
;MDQRIWHIGVAVDDLEKGKKEFAEVFGVSWRPTRVRVLTLTDAQGTDHEVECHVTFSEGGPFAVELWEAIPGTPLAAAPGGGVHHIGYWVDDIARENERLTTLGFGPHATVGRRPLLNAGPSGTVVELCDLHSDRPQLRDLFPAGSQYAGPPVLDSAL
;
A
#
# COMPACT_ATOMS: atom_id res chain seq x y z
N MET A 1 21.07 -6.93 5.51
CA MET A 1 20.12 -6.65 4.43
C MET A 1 18.93 -6.02 5.10
N ASP A 2 18.79 -4.71 5.01
CA ASP A 2 17.67 -4.03 5.65
C ASP A 2 16.40 -4.42 4.90
N GLN A 3 15.45 -5.03 5.61
CA GLN A 3 14.17 -5.41 5.02
C GLN A 3 13.47 -4.14 4.54
N ARG A 4 13.34 -4.02 3.22
CA ARG A 4 12.66 -2.87 2.59
C ARG A 4 11.15 -3.09 2.47
N ILE A 5 10.69 -4.33 2.38
CA ILE A 5 9.26 -4.61 2.23
C ILE A 5 8.53 -4.11 3.48
N TRP A 6 7.58 -3.21 3.25
CA TRP A 6 6.75 -2.60 4.29
C TRP A 6 5.40 -3.29 4.40
N HIS A 7 4.76 -3.59 3.27
CA HIS A 7 3.47 -4.27 3.26
C HIS A 7 3.19 -5.04 1.97
N ILE A 8 2.18 -5.90 2.07
CA ILE A 8 1.59 -6.62 0.95
C ILE A 8 0.11 -6.23 0.90
N GLY A 9 -0.30 -5.62 -0.22
CA GLY A 9 -1.66 -5.14 -0.43
C GLY A 9 -2.53 -6.17 -1.13
N VAL A 10 -3.74 -6.37 -0.60
CA VAL A 10 -4.78 -7.23 -1.20
C VAL A 10 -6.12 -6.49 -1.17
N ALA A 11 -6.72 -6.38 -2.34
CA ALA A 11 -8.10 -5.93 -2.49
C ALA A 11 -9.05 -7.12 -2.32
N VAL A 12 -10.07 -6.98 -1.49
CA VAL A 12 -11.11 -7.99 -1.23
C VAL A 12 -12.49 -7.43 -1.56
N ASP A 13 -13.43 -8.29 -1.93
CA ASP A 13 -14.79 -7.85 -2.31
C ASP A 13 -15.60 -7.29 -1.13
N ASP A 14 -15.25 -7.68 0.11
CA ASP A 14 -15.91 -7.26 1.34
C ASP A 14 -14.84 -7.17 2.43
N LEU A 15 -14.58 -5.96 2.92
CA LEU A 15 -13.46 -5.71 3.82
C LEU A 15 -13.60 -6.45 5.15
N GLU A 16 -14.80 -6.51 5.72
CA GLU A 16 -15.02 -7.15 7.02
C GLU A 16 -14.90 -8.68 6.92
N LYS A 17 -15.40 -9.29 5.83
CA LYS A 17 -15.17 -10.72 5.57
C LYS A 17 -13.69 -11.02 5.33
N GLY A 18 -13.00 -10.21 4.51
CA GLY A 18 -11.57 -10.38 4.23
C GLY A 18 -10.71 -10.25 5.49
N LYS A 19 -10.97 -9.24 6.33
CA LYS A 19 -10.31 -9.09 7.63
C LYS A 19 -10.50 -10.32 8.51
N LYS A 20 -11.73 -10.84 8.58
CA LYS A 20 -12.02 -12.05 9.35
C LYS A 20 -11.26 -13.26 8.81
N GLU A 21 -11.30 -13.49 7.50
CA GLU A 21 -10.61 -14.62 6.85
C GLU A 21 -9.10 -14.59 7.11
N PHE A 22 -8.46 -13.45 6.85
CA PHE A 22 -7.02 -13.31 7.08
C PHE A 22 -6.66 -13.43 8.57
N ALA A 23 -7.50 -12.92 9.49
CA ALA A 23 -7.29 -13.10 10.92
C ALA A 23 -7.38 -14.59 11.33
N GLU A 24 -8.34 -15.34 10.80
CA GLU A 24 -8.53 -16.76 11.10
C GLU A 24 -7.39 -17.62 10.51
N VAL A 25 -6.90 -17.29 9.31
CA VAL A 25 -5.85 -18.06 8.62
C VAL A 25 -4.45 -17.74 9.19
N PHE A 26 -4.15 -16.46 9.41
CA PHE A 26 -2.79 -16.01 9.73
C PHE A 26 -2.61 -15.59 11.19
N GLY A 27 -3.68 -15.52 11.98
CA GLY A 27 -3.62 -15.09 13.38
C GLY A 27 -3.26 -13.61 13.55
N VAL A 28 -3.57 -12.77 12.56
CA VAL A 28 -3.30 -11.33 12.60
C VAL A 28 -4.44 -10.54 13.23
N SER A 29 -4.09 -9.44 13.90
CA SER A 29 -5.03 -8.42 14.35
C SER A 29 -5.03 -7.23 13.39
N TRP A 30 -6.07 -6.41 13.42
CA TRP A 30 -6.23 -5.27 12.50
C TRP A 30 -6.15 -3.94 13.23
N ARG A 31 -5.40 -2.99 12.67
CA ARG A 31 -5.54 -1.59 13.01
C ARG A 31 -6.96 -1.10 12.64
N PRO A 32 -7.44 0.02 13.18
CA PRO A 32 -8.79 0.46 12.86
C PRO A 32 -8.88 0.87 11.38
N THR A 33 -10.00 0.52 10.73
CA THR A 33 -10.26 0.86 9.33
C THR A 33 -10.21 2.38 9.13
N ARG A 34 -9.70 2.82 7.97
CA ARG A 34 -9.61 4.22 7.57
C ARG A 34 -10.32 4.41 6.23
N VAL A 35 -10.86 5.61 6.05
CA VAL A 35 -11.44 6.05 4.78
C VAL A 35 -10.48 7.03 4.12
N ARG A 36 -10.15 6.77 2.86
CA ARG A 36 -9.30 7.63 2.03
C ARG A 36 -10.10 8.08 0.83
N VAL A 37 -10.36 9.37 0.73
CA VAL A 37 -10.92 9.99 -0.46
C VAL A 37 -9.78 10.56 -1.29
N LEU A 38 -9.63 10.09 -2.52
CA LEU A 38 -8.56 10.51 -3.42
C LEU A 38 -9.01 10.49 -4.88
N THR A 39 -8.32 11.28 -5.71
CA THR A 39 -8.41 11.18 -7.17
C THR A 39 -7.21 10.40 -7.67
N LEU A 40 -7.46 9.27 -8.33
CA LEU A 40 -6.46 8.42 -8.96
C LEU A 40 -6.53 8.59 -10.47
N THR A 41 -5.39 8.88 -11.10
CA THR A 41 -5.27 8.76 -12.55
C THR A 41 -4.70 7.39 -12.88
N ASP A 42 -5.38 6.62 -13.73
CA ASP A 42 -4.93 5.31 -14.16
C ASP A 42 -3.83 5.38 -15.26
N ALA A 43 -3.32 4.22 -15.65
CA ALA A 43 -2.29 4.11 -16.69
C ALA A 43 -2.75 4.60 -18.08
N GLN A 44 -4.06 4.76 -18.31
CA GLN A 44 -4.64 5.30 -19.54
C GLN A 44 -4.85 6.82 -19.47
N GLY A 45 -4.59 7.45 -18.32
CA GLY A 45 -4.79 8.88 -18.11
C GLY A 45 -6.21 9.25 -17.70
N THR A 46 -7.05 8.27 -17.31
CA THR A 46 -8.40 8.52 -16.83
C THR A 46 -8.40 8.75 -15.32
N ASP A 47 -9.08 9.81 -14.88
CA ASP A 47 -9.24 10.14 -13.47
C ASP A 47 -10.43 9.39 -12.85
N HIS A 48 -10.22 8.89 -11.63
CA HIS A 48 -11.17 8.16 -10.81
C HIS A 48 -11.25 8.80 -9.43
N GLU A 49 -12.41 9.31 -9.05
CA GLU A 49 -12.69 9.69 -7.66
C GLU A 49 -13.04 8.42 -6.88
N VAL A 50 -12.28 8.13 -5.83
CA VAL A 50 -12.47 6.91 -5.04
C VAL A 50 -12.56 7.24 -3.56
N GLU A 51 -13.45 6.51 -2.87
CA GLU A 51 -13.50 6.40 -1.42
C GLU A 51 -13.02 4.99 -1.05
N CYS A 52 -11.78 4.88 -0.59
CA CYS A 52 -11.15 3.62 -0.25
C CYS A 52 -11.22 3.35 1.26
N HIS A 53 -11.84 2.25 1.64
CA HIS A 53 -11.88 1.73 3.01
C HIS A 53 -10.73 0.74 3.17
N VAL A 54 -9.76 1.07 4.00
CA VAL A 54 -8.48 0.35 4.10
C VAL A 54 -8.04 0.12 5.54
N THR A 55 -7.38 -1.01 5.81
CA THR A 55 -6.72 -1.29 7.08
C THR A 55 -5.37 -2.01 6.88
N PHE A 56 -4.54 -2.00 7.92
CA PHE A 56 -3.28 -2.72 7.99
C PHE A 56 -3.27 -3.66 9.19
N SER A 57 -2.71 -4.86 9.04
CA SER A 57 -2.53 -5.81 10.12
C SER A 57 -1.47 -5.36 11.13
N GLU A 58 -1.74 -5.53 12.41
CA GLU A 58 -0.79 -5.26 13.51
C GLU A 58 0.36 -6.29 13.55
N GLY A 59 1.56 -5.85 13.94
CA GLY A 59 2.73 -6.71 14.07
C GLY A 59 3.33 -7.22 12.75
N GLY A 60 4.25 -8.19 12.85
CA GLY A 60 4.96 -8.80 11.71
C GLY A 60 6.20 -8.02 11.24
N PRO A 61 7.09 -8.64 10.43
CA PRO A 61 8.20 -7.93 9.79
C PRO A 61 7.75 -6.97 8.68
N PHE A 62 6.51 -7.14 8.19
CA PHE A 62 5.78 -6.27 7.27
C PHE A 62 4.28 -6.48 7.50
N ALA A 63 3.45 -5.52 7.11
CA ALA A 63 1.99 -5.60 7.29
C ALA A 63 1.27 -6.23 6.08
N VAL A 64 0.11 -6.82 6.34
CA VAL A 64 -0.91 -7.04 5.32
C VAL A 64 -1.78 -5.79 5.26
N GLU A 65 -1.96 -5.22 4.08
CA GLU A 65 -2.94 -4.17 3.82
C GLU A 65 -4.17 -4.77 3.16
N LEU A 66 -5.35 -4.48 3.69
CA LEU A 66 -6.64 -4.88 3.11
C LEU A 66 -7.50 -3.68 2.74
N TRP A 67 -7.96 -3.76 1.50
CA TRP A 67 -8.96 -2.99 0.79
C TRP A 67 -10.36 -3.54 0.59
N GLU A 68 -11.44 -2.75 0.69
CA GLU A 68 -12.61 -3.08 -0.13
C GLU A 68 -12.35 -2.70 -1.60
N ALA A 69 -12.40 -3.68 -2.51
CA ALA A 69 -12.11 -3.50 -3.92
C ALA A 69 -13.07 -2.48 -4.57
N ILE A 70 -12.54 -1.65 -5.47
CA ILE A 70 -13.34 -0.67 -6.21
C ILE A 70 -13.29 -1.01 -7.71
N PRO A 71 -14.22 -1.82 -8.24
CA PRO A 71 -14.21 -2.29 -9.62
C PRO A 71 -14.17 -1.14 -10.63
N GLY A 72 -13.37 -1.31 -11.69
CA GLY A 72 -13.21 -0.31 -12.76
C GLY A 72 -12.20 0.80 -12.45
N THR A 73 -11.53 0.76 -11.30
CA THR A 73 -10.50 1.74 -10.88
C THR A 73 -9.15 1.03 -10.67
N PRO A 74 -8.05 1.78 -10.46
CA PRO A 74 -6.76 1.18 -10.09
C PRO A 74 -6.74 0.48 -8.72
N LEU A 75 -7.83 0.52 -7.94
CA LEU A 75 -8.00 -0.17 -6.67
C LEU A 75 -8.93 -1.40 -6.79
N ALA A 76 -9.21 -1.86 -8.01
CA ALA A 76 -9.95 -3.09 -8.25
C ALA A 76 -9.15 -4.32 -7.78
N ALA A 77 -9.86 -5.44 -7.56
CA ALA A 77 -9.21 -6.71 -7.24
C ALA A 77 -8.27 -7.18 -8.35
N ALA A 78 -7.14 -7.79 -7.97
CA ALA A 78 -6.22 -8.39 -8.92
C ALA A 78 -6.93 -9.51 -9.71
N PRO A 79 -6.70 -9.63 -11.04
CA PRO A 79 -7.30 -10.69 -11.84
C PRO A 79 -6.97 -12.09 -11.28
N GLY A 80 -8.00 -12.87 -10.96
CA GLY A 80 -7.85 -14.21 -10.37
C GLY A 80 -7.69 -14.23 -8.84
N GLY A 81 -7.73 -13.07 -8.18
CA GLY A 81 -7.50 -12.91 -6.74
C GLY A 81 -6.00 -12.95 -6.40
N GLY A 82 -5.62 -12.29 -5.29
CA GLY A 82 -4.25 -12.35 -4.75
C GLY A 82 -3.63 -10.99 -4.45
N VAL A 83 -2.30 -10.97 -4.37
CA VAL A 83 -1.52 -9.77 -4.08
C VAL A 83 -1.72 -8.74 -5.18
N HIS A 84 -2.25 -7.59 -4.80
CA HIS A 84 -2.42 -6.45 -5.69
C HIS A 84 -1.12 -5.69 -5.88
N HIS A 85 -0.38 -5.44 -4.79
CA HIS A 85 0.91 -4.77 -4.86
C HIS A 85 1.80 -5.10 -3.65
N ILE A 86 3.08 -4.79 -3.76
CA ILE A 86 4.04 -4.87 -2.65
C ILE A 86 4.61 -3.48 -2.41
N GLY A 87 4.43 -2.95 -1.20
CA GLY A 87 5.05 -1.69 -0.82
C GLY A 87 6.40 -1.89 -0.15
N TYR A 88 7.31 -0.97 -0.41
CA TYR A 88 8.62 -0.97 0.22
C TYR A 88 9.11 0.43 0.54
N TRP A 89 9.89 0.51 1.61
CA TRP A 89 10.51 1.72 2.09
C TRP A 89 11.57 2.24 1.14
N VAL A 90 11.53 3.54 0.88
CA VAL A 90 12.40 4.27 -0.03
C VAL A 90 12.85 5.57 0.61
N ASP A 91 14.15 5.83 0.53
CA ASP A 91 14.80 7.05 1.03
C ASP A 91 14.63 8.22 0.05
N ASP A 92 14.82 7.96 -1.24
CA ASP A 92 14.65 8.95 -2.32
C ASP A 92 13.67 8.44 -3.38
N ILE A 93 12.42 8.90 -3.30
CA ILE A 93 11.33 8.52 -4.21
C ILE A 93 11.63 8.92 -5.66
N ALA A 94 12.27 10.07 -5.88
CA ALA A 94 12.55 10.54 -7.23
C ALA A 94 13.60 9.65 -7.89
N ARG A 95 14.72 9.40 -7.20
CA ARG A 95 15.77 8.50 -7.66
C ARG A 95 15.27 7.07 -7.84
N GLU A 96 14.41 6.58 -6.96
CA GLU A 96 13.87 5.23 -7.08
C GLU A 96 12.92 5.08 -8.26
N ASN A 97 12.11 6.10 -8.57
CA ASN A 97 11.29 6.11 -9.78
C ASN A 97 12.15 6.14 -11.06
N GLU A 98 13.25 6.88 -11.09
CA GLU A 98 14.20 6.85 -12.21
C GLU A 98 14.78 5.43 -12.38
N ARG A 99 15.21 4.80 -11.28
CA ARG A 99 15.70 3.41 -11.29
C ARG A 99 14.64 2.43 -11.80
N LEU A 100 13.40 2.53 -11.30
CA LEU A 100 12.28 1.73 -11.77
C LEU A 100 12.02 1.92 -13.27
N THR A 101 12.09 3.14 -13.77
CA THR A 101 11.97 3.44 -15.21
C THR A 101 13.04 2.71 -16.02
N THR A 102 14.30 2.67 -15.56
CA THR A 102 15.36 1.89 -16.24
C THR A 102 15.14 0.38 -16.23
N LEU A 103 14.31 -0.13 -15.32
CA LEU A 103 13.89 -1.53 -15.24
C LEU A 103 12.59 -1.82 -16.02
N GLY A 104 12.04 -0.82 -16.70
CA GLY A 104 10.80 -0.95 -17.47
C GLY A 104 9.53 -0.89 -16.63
N PHE A 105 9.61 -0.40 -15.39
CA PHE A 105 8.42 -0.07 -14.62
C PHE A 105 7.86 1.28 -15.08
N GLY A 106 6.53 1.41 -15.07
CA GLY A 106 5.82 2.65 -15.37
C GLY A 106 4.65 2.90 -14.42
N PRO A 107 4.06 4.11 -14.44
CA PRO A 107 2.94 4.46 -13.57
C PRO A 107 1.75 3.56 -13.85
N HIS A 108 1.23 2.92 -12.80
CA HIS A 108 -0.01 2.17 -12.81
C HIS A 108 -1.18 2.98 -12.26
N ALA A 109 -0.90 3.75 -11.20
CA ALA A 109 -1.84 4.69 -10.60
C ALA A 109 -1.08 5.90 -10.06
N THR A 110 -1.57 7.11 -10.29
CA THR A 110 -0.95 8.34 -9.79
C THR A 110 -1.92 9.16 -8.94
N VAL A 111 -1.41 9.80 -7.90
CA VAL A 111 -2.12 10.85 -7.15
C VAL A 111 -1.46 12.19 -7.49
N GLY A 112 -2.20 13.05 -8.20
CA GLY A 112 -1.65 14.28 -8.78
C GLY A 112 -0.52 13.97 -9.76
N ARG A 113 0.72 14.38 -9.47
CA ARG A 113 1.89 14.14 -10.32
C ARG A 113 2.79 13.01 -9.86
N ARG A 114 2.43 12.32 -8.76
CA ARG A 114 3.28 11.29 -8.15
C ARG A 114 2.68 9.91 -8.41
N PRO A 115 3.45 8.95 -8.97
CA PRO A 115 3.06 7.55 -8.96
C PRO A 115 2.81 7.09 -7.52
N LEU A 116 1.60 6.61 -7.28
CA LEU A 116 1.29 5.82 -6.10
C LEU A 116 1.77 4.39 -6.33
N LEU A 117 1.37 3.81 -7.47
CA LEU A 117 1.72 2.46 -7.87
C LEU A 117 2.47 2.46 -9.19
N ASN A 118 3.48 1.60 -9.30
CA ASN A 118 4.21 1.32 -10.53
C ASN A 118 4.08 -0.15 -10.93
N ALA A 119 3.82 -0.43 -12.21
CA ALA A 119 3.75 -1.78 -12.75
C ALA A 119 4.99 -2.11 -13.59
N GLY A 120 5.54 -3.29 -13.40
CA GLY A 120 6.69 -3.82 -14.13
C GLY A 120 6.30 -4.73 -15.30
N PRO A 121 7.26 -5.12 -16.14
CA PRO A 121 7.02 -5.87 -17.38
C PRO A 121 6.44 -7.28 -17.17
N SER A 122 6.59 -7.85 -15.97
CA SER A 122 6.02 -9.16 -15.61
C SER A 122 4.69 -9.07 -14.87
N GLY A 123 4.10 -7.87 -14.75
CA GLY A 123 2.84 -7.65 -14.04
C GLY A 123 2.97 -7.41 -12.54
N THR A 124 4.19 -7.38 -11.99
CA THR A 124 4.42 -6.98 -10.59
C THR A 124 4.08 -5.51 -10.39
N VAL A 125 3.24 -5.21 -9.39
CA VAL A 125 2.92 -3.84 -8.99
C VAL A 125 3.59 -3.53 -7.66
N VAL A 126 4.18 -2.33 -7.55
CA VAL A 126 4.88 -1.88 -6.34
C VAL A 126 4.45 -0.48 -5.91
N GLU A 127 4.46 -0.24 -4.60
CA GLU A 127 4.27 1.08 -3.99
C GLU A 127 5.59 1.61 -3.41
N LEU A 128 5.94 2.86 -3.72
CA LEU A 128 7.12 3.52 -3.16
C LEU A 128 6.75 4.30 -1.90
N CYS A 129 7.36 3.93 -0.77
CA CYS A 129 6.90 4.38 0.53
C CYS A 129 7.98 5.19 1.22
N ASP A 130 7.72 6.49 1.38
CA ASP A 130 8.72 7.45 1.81
C ASP A 130 9.14 7.26 3.28
N LEU A 131 10.44 7.06 3.50
CA LEU A 131 11.06 6.97 4.83
C LEU A 131 11.08 8.31 5.58
N HIS A 132 10.88 9.42 4.87
CA HIS A 132 10.97 10.77 5.43
C HIS A 132 9.60 11.41 5.71
N SER A 133 8.52 10.63 5.61
CA SER A 133 7.18 11.04 5.96
C SER A 133 6.66 10.22 7.15
N ASP A 134 6.40 10.89 8.28
CA ASP A 134 5.88 10.22 9.47
C ASP A 134 4.49 9.61 9.20
N ARG A 135 4.30 8.37 9.66
CA ARG A 135 3.01 7.67 9.63
C ARG A 135 2.72 7.13 11.04
N PRO A 136 2.12 7.94 11.93
CA PRO A 136 2.01 7.63 13.36
C PRO A 136 1.43 6.25 13.68
N GLN A 137 0.44 5.80 12.91
CA GLN A 137 -0.23 4.51 13.09
C GLN A 137 0.65 3.30 12.69
N LEU A 138 1.73 3.54 11.96
CA LEU A 138 2.58 2.52 11.33
C LEU A 138 4.05 2.62 11.80
N ARG A 139 4.33 3.41 12.84
CA ARG A 139 5.70 3.63 13.36
C ARG A 139 6.41 2.34 13.76
N ASP A 140 5.67 1.30 14.13
CA ASP A 140 6.20 -0.02 14.48
C ASP A 140 6.66 -0.83 13.25
N LEU A 141 6.29 -0.39 12.05
CA LEU A 141 6.65 -1.01 10.77
C LEU A 141 7.78 -0.26 10.05
N PHE A 142 8.24 0.87 10.57
CA PHE A 142 9.42 1.55 10.04
C PHE A 142 10.69 0.74 10.34
N PRO A 143 11.72 0.82 9.47
CA PRO A 143 13.01 0.20 9.76
C PRO A 143 13.57 0.71 11.09
N ALA A 144 14.21 -0.15 11.88
CA ALA A 144 14.68 0.19 13.24
C ALA A 144 15.63 1.42 13.32
N GLY A 145 16.30 1.78 12.21
CA GLY A 145 17.15 2.97 12.12
C GLY A 145 16.44 4.25 11.69
N SER A 146 15.14 4.19 11.37
CA SER A 146 14.35 5.36 10.97
C SER A 146 14.09 6.29 12.15
N GLN A 147 14.08 7.59 11.90
CA GLN A 147 13.67 8.61 12.89
C GLN A 147 12.20 8.47 13.33
N TYR A 148 11.37 7.78 12.54
CA TYR A 148 9.95 7.56 12.84
C TYR A 148 9.67 6.18 13.44
N ALA A 149 10.69 5.33 13.60
CA ALA A 149 10.50 4.02 14.23
C ALA A 149 10.09 4.16 15.70
N GLY A 150 9.06 3.43 16.11
CA GLY A 150 8.57 3.46 17.49
C GLY A 150 7.17 2.86 17.66
N PRO A 151 6.57 3.00 18.85
CA PRO A 151 5.20 2.53 19.08
C PRO A 151 4.19 3.22 18.16
N PRO A 152 3.16 2.51 17.66
CA PRO A 152 2.13 3.11 16.82
C PRO A 152 1.16 3.95 17.64
N VAL A 153 0.61 5.00 17.03
CA VAL A 153 -0.45 5.84 17.59
C VAL A 153 -1.77 5.51 16.90
N LEU A 154 -2.53 4.56 17.43
CA LEU A 154 -3.70 4.00 16.75
C LEU A 154 -4.93 4.94 16.72
N ASP A 155 -4.99 5.89 17.65
CA ASP A 155 -6.10 6.83 17.80
C ASP A 155 -5.88 8.16 17.06
N SER A 156 -4.76 8.34 16.34
CA SER A 156 -4.58 9.56 15.55
C SER A 156 -5.47 9.55 14.31
N ALA A 157 -6.24 10.64 14.14
CA ALA A 157 -6.79 11.04 12.85
C ALA A 157 -5.63 11.34 11.87
N LEU A 158 -5.84 11.04 10.59
CA LEU A 158 -4.93 11.48 9.52
C LEU A 158 -4.95 13.00 9.39
#